data_AF-A0A2D6AEH7-F1
#
_entry.id   AF-A0A2D6AEH7-F1
#
_cell.length_a   1.000
_cell.length_b   1.000
_cell.length_c   1.000
_cell.angle_alpha   90.00
_cell.angle_beta   90.00
_cell.angle_gamma   90.00
#
_symmetry.space_group_name_H-M   'P 1'
#
loop_
_entity.id
_entity.type
_entity.pdbx_description
1 polymer ?
#
loop_
_entity_poly.entity_id
_entity_poly.type
_entity_poly.pdbx_seq_one_letter_code
_entity_poly.pdbx_strand_id
1 'polypeptide(L)'
;MNELKKRNVKFILLEHDAVLPERDMIWFGSEIEVANFRSEGQPIAASISTAEKAVEKAIRLQRGITQVHMLCFGIDPGPRPGIAWLADGVVLGVAQLEKVETVSAHIEGIASSLEFEKMVVRIGHGAPLIRDQIINDCLTHSLYIEQVNESKTSRGLLRHNHVISAIRIALLSGPRVVEFRTIQPTEGDLREIQRQSRKKTNGRKTISSEAAYAVATGELSLDEAIEI
;
A
#
# COMPACT_ATOMS: atom_id res chain seq x y z
N MET A 1 -0.08 19.86 18.86
CA MET A 1 1.12 19.58 19.71
C MET A 1 1.30 18.11 20.07
N ASN A 2 0.30 17.42 20.64
CA ASN A 2 0.45 16.01 21.04
C ASN A 2 0.90 15.09 19.88
N GLU A 3 0.32 15.28 18.69
CA GLU A 3 0.69 14.51 17.48
C GLU A 3 2.14 14.70 17.03
N LEU A 4 2.71 15.91 17.18
CA LEU A 4 4.12 16.19 16.86
C LEU A 4 5.05 15.46 17.85
N LYS A 5 4.73 15.54 19.15
CA LYS A 5 5.49 14.86 20.21
C LYS A 5 5.47 13.35 20.01
N LYS A 6 4.30 12.77 19.70
CA LYS A 6 4.12 11.33 19.45
C LYS A 6 5.01 10.81 18.32
N ARG A 7 5.23 11.64 17.29
CA ARG A 7 6.09 11.31 16.13
C ARG A 7 7.55 11.77 16.29
N ASN A 8 7.94 12.22 17.48
CA ASN A 8 9.29 12.71 17.81
C ASN A 8 9.80 13.83 16.88
N VAL A 9 8.89 14.71 16.44
CA VAL A 9 9.21 15.87 15.60
C VAL A 9 9.63 17.04 16.49
N LYS A 10 10.77 17.66 16.21
CA LYS A 10 11.18 18.91 16.87
C LYS A 10 10.34 20.06 16.36
N PHE A 11 9.84 20.89 17.28
CA PHE A 11 9.03 22.06 16.94
C PHE A 11 9.31 23.19 17.93
N ILE A 12 8.97 24.41 17.53
CA ILE A 12 8.90 25.59 18.38
C ILE A 12 7.48 26.13 18.37
N LEU A 13 7.13 26.93 19.36
CA LEU A 13 5.86 27.66 19.40
C LEU A 13 6.14 29.12 19.07
N LEU A 14 5.34 29.70 18.20
CA LEU A 14 5.42 31.10 17.80
C LEU A 14 4.07 31.77 18.10
N GLU A 15 4.12 33.05 18.47
CA GLU A 15 2.93 33.90 18.56
C GLU A 15 2.38 34.20 17.16
N HIS A 16 1.11 34.59 17.07
CA HIS A 16 0.39 34.74 15.79
C HIS A 16 0.98 35.81 14.85
N ASP A 17 1.75 36.75 15.38
CA ASP A 17 2.39 37.86 14.66
C ASP A 17 3.92 37.75 14.63
N ALA A 18 4.47 36.66 15.17
CA ALA A 18 5.90 36.44 15.18
C ALA A 18 6.42 36.14 13.78
N VAL A 19 7.55 36.75 13.43
CA VAL A 19 8.25 36.47 12.16
C VAL A 19 8.81 35.05 12.20
N LEU A 20 8.64 34.31 11.10
CA LEU A 20 9.21 32.98 10.96
C LEU A 20 10.75 33.03 11.08
N PRO A 21 11.36 32.19 11.94
CA PRO A 21 12.82 32.14 12.11
C PRO A 21 13.58 31.75 10.83
N GLU A 22 12.97 30.89 10.01
CA GLU A 22 13.51 30.44 8.73
C GLU A 22 12.48 30.68 7.62
N ARG A 23 12.93 31.12 6.44
CA ARG A 23 12.05 31.55 5.34
C ARG A 23 11.18 30.44 4.77
N ASP A 24 11.64 29.20 4.84
CA ASP A 24 11.01 27.98 4.33
C ASP A 24 10.44 27.10 5.45
N MET A 25 10.34 27.64 6.67
CA MET A 25 9.83 26.91 7.83
C MET A 25 8.40 26.41 7.60
N ILE A 26 8.17 25.15 7.97
CA ILE A 26 6.85 24.54 7.99
C ILE A 26 6.15 24.97 9.27
N TRP A 27 4.94 25.52 9.14
CA TRP A 27 4.16 25.98 10.29
C TRP A 27 2.69 25.59 10.15
N PHE A 28 1.99 25.55 11.28
CA PHE A 28 0.59 25.17 11.36
C PHE A 28 -0.25 26.36 11.79
N GLY A 29 -1.39 26.55 11.14
CA GLY A 29 -2.36 27.58 11.50
C GLY A 29 -3.78 27.14 11.16
N SER A 30 -4.75 27.94 11.60
CA SER A 30 -6.12 27.84 11.12
C SER A 30 -6.20 28.09 9.61
N GLU A 31 -7.30 27.65 8.98
CA GLU A 31 -7.53 27.88 7.56
C GLU A 31 -7.45 29.37 7.17
N ILE A 32 -7.91 30.25 8.07
CA ILE A 32 -7.89 31.71 7.88
C ILE A 32 -6.46 32.24 7.91
N GLU A 33 -5.66 31.84 8.89
CA GLU A 33 -4.25 32.26 9.00
C GLU A 33 -3.44 31.79 7.79
N VAL A 34 -3.62 30.53 7.39
CA VAL A 34 -2.95 29.96 6.22
C VAL A 34 -3.35 30.68 4.93
N ALA A 35 -4.62 31.08 4.78
CA ALA A 35 -5.06 31.85 3.63
C ALA A 35 -4.43 33.26 3.59
N ASN A 36 -4.32 33.92 4.75
CA ASN A 36 -3.75 35.27 4.86
C ASN A 36 -2.24 35.29 4.64
N PHE A 37 -1.51 34.26 5.10
CA PHE A 37 -0.04 34.20 5.08
C PHE A 37 0.50 33.12 4.15
N ARG A 38 -0.23 32.80 3.06
CA ARG A 38 0.10 31.71 2.13
C ARG A 38 1.50 31.79 1.48
N SER A 39 2.09 32.98 1.44
CA SER A 39 3.41 33.26 0.86
C SER A 39 4.56 33.21 1.86
N GLU A 40 4.28 32.96 3.14
CA GLU A 40 5.29 32.90 4.20
C GLU A 40 5.57 31.45 4.60
N GLY A 41 6.81 30.99 4.40
CA GLY A 41 7.19 29.62 4.74
C GLY A 41 6.39 28.56 3.97
N GLN A 42 6.07 27.47 4.67
CA GLN A 42 5.26 26.37 4.17
C GLN A 42 4.05 26.15 5.10
N PRO A 43 2.95 26.90 4.90
CA PRO A 43 1.80 26.86 5.79
C PRO A 43 0.98 25.58 5.62
N ILE A 44 0.52 25.00 6.74
CA ILE A 44 -0.39 23.85 6.77
C ILE A 44 -1.61 24.19 7.62
N ALA A 45 -2.79 24.13 6.99
CA ALA A 45 -4.05 24.29 7.68
C ALA A 45 -4.28 23.09 8.62
N ALA A 46 -4.53 23.38 9.90
CA ALA A 46 -4.75 22.38 10.92
C ALA A 46 -5.88 22.81 11.86
N SER A 47 -6.72 21.85 12.21
CA SER A 47 -7.72 21.94 13.27
C SER A 47 -7.55 20.77 14.23
N ILE A 48 -8.34 20.72 15.29
CA ILE A 48 -8.30 19.60 16.26
C ILE A 48 -8.59 18.27 15.55
N SER A 49 -9.53 18.24 14.60
CA SER A 49 -9.91 17.02 13.88
C SER A 49 -8.93 16.63 12.76
N THR A 50 -8.12 17.57 12.26
CA THR A 50 -7.17 17.32 11.17
C THR A 50 -5.71 17.30 11.61
N ALA A 51 -5.44 17.47 12.91
CA ALA A 51 -4.09 17.57 13.47
C ALA A 51 -3.18 16.40 13.07
N GLU A 52 -3.72 15.18 13.02
CA GLU A 52 -2.96 14.00 12.62
C GLU A 52 -2.47 14.10 11.17
N LYS A 53 -3.40 14.39 10.24
CA LYS A 53 -3.12 14.54 8.80
C LYS A 53 -2.19 15.73 8.53
N ALA A 54 -2.38 16.83 9.25
CA ALA A 54 -1.54 18.01 9.13
C ALA A 54 -0.08 17.69 9.52
N VAL A 55 0.13 17.00 10.64
CA VAL A 55 1.48 16.59 11.08
C VAL A 55 2.12 15.62 10.09
N GLU A 56 1.35 14.70 9.51
CA GLU A 56 1.86 13.82 8.45
C GLU A 56 2.31 14.61 7.21
N LYS A 57 1.51 15.61 6.78
CA LYS A 57 1.89 16.53 5.70
C LYS A 57 3.17 17.31 6.03
N ALA A 58 3.35 17.77 7.27
CA ALA A 58 4.56 18.47 7.69
C ALA A 58 5.81 17.57 7.62
N ILE A 59 5.71 16.33 8.07
CA ILE A 59 6.83 15.37 8.01
C ILE A 59 7.21 15.07 6.55
N ARG A 60 6.21 15.00 5.66
CA ARG A 60 6.45 14.85 4.21
C ARG A 60 7.18 16.06 3.63
N LEU A 61 6.69 17.27 3.91
CA LEU A 61 7.31 18.52 3.48
C LEU A 61 8.75 18.64 3.99
N GLN A 62 9.02 18.28 5.24
CA GLN A 62 10.36 18.29 5.83
C GLN A 62 11.32 17.33 5.10
N ARG A 63 10.79 16.25 4.51
CA ARG A 63 11.56 15.31 3.67
C ARG A 63 11.68 15.77 2.21
N GLY A 64 11.26 16.99 1.89
CA GLY A 64 11.25 17.53 0.53
C GLY A 64 10.08 17.04 -0.33
N ILE A 65 9.08 16.39 0.26
CA ILE A 65 7.91 15.87 -0.45
C ILE A 65 6.82 16.94 -0.38
N THR A 66 6.90 17.92 -1.28
CA THR A 66 5.92 19.03 -1.39
C THR A 66 4.68 18.64 -2.18
N GLN A 67 4.87 17.81 -3.19
CA GLN A 67 3.86 17.20 -4.03
C GLN A 67 4.33 15.79 -4.35
N VAL A 68 3.46 14.78 -4.22
CA VAL A 68 3.86 13.42 -4.59
C VAL A 68 3.73 13.28 -6.08
N HIS A 69 4.85 13.26 -6.80
CA HIS A 69 4.83 13.04 -8.24
C HIS A 69 4.44 11.60 -8.55
N MET A 70 4.96 10.64 -7.76
CA MET A 70 4.73 9.23 -7.95
C MET A 70 4.44 8.51 -6.64
N LEU A 71 3.22 8.00 -6.51
CA LEU A 71 2.83 7.02 -5.49
C LEU A 71 3.04 5.60 -6.04
N CYS A 72 4.02 4.87 -5.52
CA CYS A 72 4.30 3.50 -5.93
C CYS A 72 3.81 2.52 -4.87
N PHE A 73 3.03 1.52 -5.27
CA PHE A 73 2.76 0.34 -4.46
C PHE A 73 3.59 -0.83 -4.95
N GLY A 74 4.13 -1.63 -4.04
CA GLY A 74 4.77 -2.92 -4.34
C GLY A 74 4.05 -4.05 -3.64
N ILE A 75 3.71 -5.09 -4.38
CA ILE A 75 2.95 -6.25 -3.90
C ILE A 75 3.80 -7.51 -4.09
N ASP A 76 4.10 -8.18 -2.98
CA ASP A 76 4.66 -9.55 -2.95
C ASP A 76 3.49 -10.56 -2.93
N PRO A 77 3.23 -11.28 -4.04
CA PRO A 77 2.09 -12.19 -4.11
C PRO A 77 2.26 -13.41 -3.20
N GLY A 78 1.16 -13.85 -2.60
CA GLY A 78 1.12 -15.04 -1.77
C GLY A 78 -0.20 -15.12 -1.00
N PRO A 79 -0.45 -16.20 -0.23
CA PRO A 79 -1.71 -16.37 0.50
C PRO A 79 -2.03 -15.23 1.47
N ARG A 80 -0.99 -14.54 1.93
CA ARG A 80 -1.04 -13.32 2.73
C ARG A 80 -0.17 -12.26 2.08
N PRO A 81 -0.70 -11.52 1.08
CA PRO A 81 0.09 -10.60 0.28
C PRO A 81 0.85 -9.58 1.13
N GLY A 82 2.13 -9.37 0.82
CA GLY A 82 2.90 -8.27 1.38
C GLY A 82 2.69 -7.01 0.54
N ILE A 83 2.45 -5.86 1.17
CA ILE A 83 2.29 -4.57 0.49
C ILE A 83 3.21 -3.51 1.09
N ALA A 84 3.80 -2.69 0.23
CA ALA A 84 4.56 -1.50 0.60
C ALA A 84 4.13 -0.34 -0.29
N TRP A 85 4.12 0.89 0.25
CA TRP A 85 3.83 2.09 -0.53
C TRP A 85 4.86 3.18 -0.29
N LEU A 86 5.27 3.79 -1.38
CA LEU A 86 6.35 4.77 -1.46
C LEU A 86 5.84 6.03 -2.14
N ALA A 87 6.23 7.19 -1.61
CA ALA A 87 6.07 8.47 -2.29
C ALA A 87 7.45 8.93 -2.77
N ASP A 88 7.61 9.08 -4.09
CA ASP A 88 8.85 9.54 -4.73
C ASP A 88 10.10 8.77 -4.28
N GLY A 89 9.95 7.46 -4.07
CA GLY A 89 11.01 6.55 -3.61
C GLY A 89 11.16 6.45 -2.09
N VAL A 90 10.46 7.28 -1.30
CA VAL A 90 10.49 7.23 0.16
C VAL A 90 9.40 6.30 0.68
N VAL A 91 9.78 5.28 1.47
CA VAL A 91 8.82 4.35 2.11
C VAL A 91 7.96 5.10 3.11
N LEU A 92 6.65 5.10 2.87
CA LEU A 92 5.64 5.65 3.76
C LEU A 92 5.08 4.60 4.72
N GLY A 93 4.95 3.35 4.25
CA GLY A 93 4.51 2.26 5.09
C GLY A 93 4.51 0.91 4.40
N VAL A 94 4.17 -0.10 5.21
CA VAL A 94 4.14 -1.51 4.84
C VAL A 94 3.04 -2.23 5.61
N ALA A 95 2.46 -3.26 5.00
CA ALA A 95 1.51 -4.14 5.66
C ALA A 95 1.60 -5.57 5.12
N GLN A 96 1.07 -6.52 5.88
CA GLN A 96 0.78 -7.86 5.40
C GLN A 96 -0.74 -8.04 5.47
N LEU A 97 -1.36 -8.35 4.34
CA LEU A 97 -2.79 -8.60 4.25
C LEU A 97 -3.10 -10.06 4.58
N GLU A 98 -4.28 -10.31 5.13
CA GLU A 98 -4.73 -11.68 5.43
C GLU A 98 -5.40 -12.35 4.22
N LYS A 99 -5.77 -11.57 3.21
CA LYS A 99 -6.67 -11.95 2.12
C LYS A 99 -6.25 -11.32 0.80
N VAL A 100 -6.36 -12.08 -0.29
CA VAL A 100 -5.97 -11.63 -1.64
C VAL A 100 -6.96 -10.61 -2.17
N GLU A 101 -8.25 -10.85 -1.94
CA GLU A 101 -9.39 -10.02 -2.33
C GLU A 101 -9.43 -8.63 -1.67
N THR A 102 -8.54 -8.36 -0.70
CA THR A 102 -8.46 -7.05 -0.02
C THR A 102 -7.41 -6.12 -0.59
N VAL A 103 -6.64 -6.56 -1.59
CA VAL A 103 -5.48 -5.81 -2.10
C VAL A 103 -5.91 -4.49 -2.77
N SER A 104 -6.84 -4.52 -3.73
CA SER A 104 -7.34 -3.32 -4.41
C SER A 104 -7.95 -2.30 -3.45
N ALA A 105 -8.86 -2.75 -2.58
CA ALA A 105 -9.51 -1.90 -1.57
C ALA A 105 -8.50 -1.26 -0.61
N HIS A 106 -7.44 -1.98 -0.22
CA HIS A 106 -6.39 -1.42 0.64
C HIS A 106 -5.57 -0.34 -0.08
N ILE A 107 -5.25 -0.55 -1.36
CA ILE A 107 -4.56 0.45 -2.20
C ILE A 107 -5.41 1.71 -2.32
N GLU A 108 -6.69 1.57 -2.67
CA GLU A 108 -7.61 2.70 -2.82
C GLU A 108 -7.77 3.47 -1.52
N GLY A 109 -7.88 2.77 -0.38
CA GLY A 109 -7.93 3.38 0.94
C GLY A 109 -6.71 4.28 1.21
N ILE A 110 -5.49 3.77 0.95
CA ILE A 110 -4.27 4.56 1.11
C ILE A 110 -4.23 5.72 0.11
N ALA A 111 -4.49 5.44 -1.17
CA ALA A 111 -4.44 6.44 -2.23
C ALA A 111 -5.43 7.59 -1.98
N SER A 112 -6.64 7.31 -1.48
CA SER A 112 -7.65 8.33 -1.16
C SER A 112 -7.22 9.31 -0.06
N SER A 113 -6.19 8.95 0.73
CA SER A 113 -5.65 9.79 1.82
C SER A 113 -4.49 10.69 1.38
N LEU A 114 -4.03 10.57 0.13
CA LEU A 114 -2.83 11.23 -0.39
C LEU A 114 -3.14 11.99 -1.68
N GLU A 115 -2.63 13.22 -1.79
CA GLU A 115 -2.56 13.93 -3.08
C GLU A 115 -1.29 13.51 -3.83
N PHE A 116 -1.45 13.06 -5.08
CA PHE A 116 -0.37 12.65 -5.98
C PHE A 116 -0.70 12.89 -7.46
N GLU A 117 0.32 13.04 -8.31
CA GLU A 117 0.13 13.21 -9.77
C GLU A 117 -0.05 11.88 -10.50
N LYS A 118 0.75 10.87 -10.14
CA LYS A 118 0.74 9.54 -10.75
C LYS A 118 0.79 8.46 -9.69
N MET A 119 0.18 7.33 -10.01
CA MET A 119 0.21 6.14 -9.19
C MET A 119 0.55 4.92 -10.04
N VAL A 120 1.33 4.01 -9.48
CA VAL A 120 1.65 2.71 -10.09
C VAL A 120 1.61 1.61 -9.04
N VAL A 121 1.01 0.48 -9.42
CA VAL A 121 0.96 -0.73 -8.62
C VAL A 121 1.90 -1.75 -9.26
N ARG A 122 2.93 -2.15 -8.54
CA ARG A 122 3.95 -3.10 -9.00
C ARG A 122 3.72 -4.45 -8.35
N ILE A 123 3.55 -5.49 -9.15
CA ILE A 123 3.23 -6.84 -8.67
C ILE A 123 4.41 -7.77 -8.97
N GLY A 124 4.91 -8.45 -7.95
CA GLY A 124 5.96 -9.44 -8.09
C GLY A 124 5.58 -10.61 -9.00
N HIS A 125 6.56 -11.26 -9.59
CA HIS A 125 6.33 -12.38 -10.52
C HIS A 125 6.04 -13.73 -9.83
N GLY A 126 6.24 -13.81 -8.50
CA GLY A 126 6.00 -15.01 -7.69
C GLY A 126 4.54 -15.45 -7.60
N ALA A 127 4.30 -16.64 -7.04
CA ALA A 127 2.99 -17.26 -6.81
C ALA A 127 1.97 -17.03 -7.97
N PRO A 128 2.16 -17.68 -9.14
CA PRO A 128 1.46 -17.34 -10.38
C PRO A 128 -0.07 -17.23 -10.28
N LEU A 129 -0.73 -18.18 -9.61
CA LEU A 129 -2.18 -18.15 -9.41
C LEU A 129 -2.62 -16.88 -8.67
N ILE A 130 -2.02 -16.62 -7.52
CA ILE A 130 -2.38 -15.48 -6.66
C ILE A 130 -1.99 -14.15 -7.32
N ARG A 131 -0.83 -14.11 -7.98
CA ARG A 131 -0.42 -12.95 -8.78
C ARG A 131 -1.47 -12.59 -9.82
N ASP A 132 -1.95 -13.59 -10.56
CA ASP A 132 -2.91 -13.37 -11.65
C ASP A 132 -4.29 -12.98 -11.11
N GLN A 133 -4.70 -13.49 -9.94
CA GLN A 133 -5.86 -12.97 -9.20
C GLN A 133 -5.70 -11.49 -8.84
N ILE A 134 -4.56 -11.11 -8.25
CA ILE A 134 -4.29 -9.70 -7.87
C ILE A 134 -4.25 -8.79 -9.09
N ILE A 135 -3.65 -9.25 -10.20
CA ILE A 135 -3.65 -8.50 -11.46
C ILE A 135 -5.09 -8.25 -11.93
N ASN A 136 -5.93 -9.28 -11.95
CA ASN A 136 -7.32 -9.17 -12.42
C ASN A 136 -8.16 -8.26 -11.50
N ASP A 137 -8.00 -8.37 -10.19
CA ASP A 137 -8.63 -7.50 -9.20
C ASP A 137 -8.21 -6.03 -9.44
N CYS A 138 -6.90 -5.76 -9.51
CA CYS A 138 -6.40 -4.40 -9.77
C CYS A 138 -6.86 -3.83 -11.12
N LEU A 139 -6.95 -4.66 -12.18
CA LEU A 139 -7.46 -4.23 -13.48
C LEU A 139 -8.95 -3.89 -13.44
N THR A 140 -9.74 -4.65 -12.68
CA THR A 140 -11.17 -4.36 -12.45
C THR A 140 -11.36 -2.99 -11.81
N HIS A 141 -10.44 -2.62 -10.90
CA HIS A 141 -10.38 -1.31 -10.25
C HIS A 141 -9.67 -0.22 -11.09
N SER A 142 -9.39 -0.49 -12.37
CA SER A 142 -8.72 0.46 -13.29
C SER A 142 -7.37 0.98 -12.79
N LEU A 143 -6.66 0.21 -11.96
CA LEU A 143 -5.35 0.59 -11.43
C LEU A 143 -4.27 0.46 -12.52
N TYR A 144 -3.29 1.36 -12.53
CA TYR A 144 -2.13 1.28 -13.41
C TYR A 144 -1.13 0.26 -12.85
N ILE A 145 -0.90 -0.85 -13.56
CA ILE A 145 -0.15 -2.01 -13.06
C ILE A 145 1.12 -2.27 -13.88
N GLU A 146 2.20 -2.62 -13.18
CA GLU A 146 3.41 -3.20 -13.76
C GLU A 146 3.70 -4.57 -13.13
N GLN A 147 4.10 -5.55 -13.94
CA GLN A 147 4.54 -6.85 -13.44
C GLN A 147 6.08 -6.88 -13.36
N VAL A 148 6.61 -7.04 -12.15
CA VAL A 148 8.04 -6.94 -11.87
C VAL A 148 8.67 -8.32 -11.77
N ASN A 149 9.81 -8.49 -12.44
CA ASN A 149 10.60 -9.71 -12.34
C ASN A 149 11.75 -9.57 -11.31
N GLU A 150 11.62 -10.26 -10.17
CA GLU A 150 12.56 -10.20 -9.05
C GLU A 150 13.70 -11.23 -9.17
N SER A 151 13.65 -12.12 -10.18
CA SER A 151 14.62 -13.23 -10.31
C SER A 151 16.06 -12.73 -10.51
N LYS A 152 16.22 -11.53 -11.09
CA LYS A 152 17.54 -10.92 -11.38
C LYS A 152 18.24 -10.31 -10.16
N THR A 153 17.54 -10.12 -9.04
CA THR A 153 18.06 -9.41 -7.86
C THR A 153 18.17 -10.28 -6.61
N SER A 154 18.03 -11.61 -6.75
CA SER A 154 18.04 -12.57 -5.64
C SER A 154 19.42 -12.91 -5.06
N ARG A 155 20.49 -12.18 -5.45
CA ARG A 155 21.81 -12.30 -4.81
C ARG A 155 21.80 -11.62 -3.43
N GLY A 156 21.55 -12.40 -2.38
CA GLY A 156 22.35 -12.24 -1.15
C GLY A 156 21.68 -11.88 0.18
N LEU A 157 20.35 -11.75 0.32
CA LEU A 157 19.75 -11.49 1.65
C LEU A 157 18.43 -12.24 1.88
N LEU A 158 18.20 -12.59 3.15
CA LEU A 158 17.20 -13.50 3.72
C LEU A 158 15.81 -13.40 3.04
N ARG A 159 15.40 -14.49 2.39
CA ARG A 159 14.10 -14.69 1.70
C ARG A 159 12.86 -14.73 2.62
N HIS A 160 12.98 -14.30 3.88
CA HIS A 160 11.98 -14.61 4.91
C HIS A 160 11.16 -13.41 5.40
N ASN A 161 11.23 -12.26 4.74
CA ASN A 161 10.41 -11.12 5.10
C ASN A 161 9.66 -10.55 3.89
N HIS A 162 8.40 -10.97 3.73
CA HIS A 162 7.48 -10.52 2.68
C HIS A 162 7.38 -8.99 2.57
N VAL A 163 7.51 -8.30 3.70
CA VAL A 163 7.53 -6.83 3.75
C VAL A 163 8.75 -6.24 3.02
N ILE A 164 9.92 -6.87 3.13
CA ILE A 164 11.13 -6.44 2.43
C ILE A 164 11.00 -6.70 0.92
N SER A 165 10.38 -7.83 0.53
CA SER A 165 10.07 -8.12 -0.87
C SER A 165 9.14 -7.05 -1.46
N ALA A 166 8.07 -6.68 -0.76
CA ALA A 166 7.12 -5.67 -1.20
C ALA A 166 7.80 -4.30 -1.43
N ILE A 167 8.68 -3.85 -0.52
CA ILE A 167 9.47 -2.61 -0.71
C ILE A 167 10.34 -2.71 -1.98
N ARG A 168 11.02 -3.84 -2.19
CA ARG A 168 11.87 -4.04 -3.38
C ARG A 168 11.05 -3.99 -4.66
N ILE A 169 9.91 -4.67 -4.69
CA ILE A 169 8.98 -4.65 -5.82
C ILE A 169 8.52 -3.23 -6.11
N ALA A 170 8.21 -2.44 -5.07
CA ALA A 170 7.82 -1.04 -5.21
C ALA A 170 8.93 -0.16 -5.81
N LEU A 171 10.21 -0.50 -5.63
CA LEU A 171 11.36 0.27 -6.14
C LEU A 171 11.81 -0.12 -7.55
N LEU A 172 11.41 -1.31 -8.03
CA LEU A 172 11.75 -1.78 -9.36
C LEU A 172 10.80 -1.18 -10.41
N SER A 173 11.00 -1.51 -11.68
CA SER A 173 10.06 -1.19 -12.75
C SER A 173 9.83 -2.42 -13.60
N GLY A 174 8.62 -2.56 -14.14
CA GLY A 174 8.21 -3.71 -14.94
C GLY A 174 7.44 -3.30 -16.19
N PRO A 175 7.23 -4.22 -17.14
CA PRO A 175 6.29 -4.00 -18.22
C PRO A 175 4.88 -3.74 -17.66
N ARG A 176 4.19 -2.78 -18.28
CA ARG A 176 2.79 -2.50 -17.99
C ARG A 176 1.93 -3.72 -18.32
N VAL A 177 0.96 -4.01 -17.45
CA VAL A 177 -0.09 -5.00 -17.69
C VAL A 177 -1.38 -4.28 -18.02
N VAL A 178 -2.01 -4.64 -19.14
CA VAL A 178 -3.29 -4.06 -19.59
C VAL A 178 -4.36 -5.11 -19.88
N GLU A 179 -4.00 -6.39 -19.87
CA GLU A 179 -4.89 -7.51 -20.19
C GLU A 179 -5.15 -8.35 -18.96
N PHE A 180 -6.41 -8.77 -18.80
CA PHE A 180 -6.79 -9.77 -17.81
C PHE A 180 -6.05 -11.09 -18.07
N ARG A 181 -5.70 -11.77 -16.98
CA ARG A 181 -5.07 -13.09 -16.99
C ARG A 181 -6.15 -14.16 -16.99
N THR A 182 -6.05 -15.13 -17.88
CA THR A 182 -6.85 -16.35 -17.80
C THR A 182 -6.36 -17.19 -16.63
N ILE A 183 -7.20 -17.38 -15.62
CA ILE A 183 -6.86 -18.18 -14.45
C ILE A 183 -7.25 -19.64 -14.73
N GLN A 184 -6.25 -20.51 -14.83
CA GLN A 184 -6.42 -21.96 -14.95
C GLN A 184 -5.66 -22.64 -13.80
N PRO A 185 -6.34 -22.87 -12.67
CA PRO A 185 -5.72 -23.50 -11.50
C PRO A 185 -5.26 -24.91 -11.82
N THR A 186 -4.07 -25.28 -11.36
CA THR A 186 -3.58 -26.66 -11.45
C THR A 186 -4.15 -27.50 -10.32
N GLU A 187 -4.10 -28.83 -10.46
CA GLU A 187 -4.38 -29.77 -9.36
C GLU A 187 -3.56 -29.46 -8.08
N GLY A 188 -2.32 -28.99 -8.25
CA GLY A 188 -1.46 -28.58 -7.15
C GLY A 188 -2.01 -27.36 -6.41
N ASP A 189 -2.53 -26.39 -7.16
CA ASP A 189 -3.12 -25.17 -6.59
C ASP A 189 -4.41 -25.49 -5.80
N LEU A 190 -5.27 -26.33 -6.37
CA LEU A 190 -6.52 -26.75 -5.69
C LEU A 190 -6.22 -27.48 -4.39
N ARG A 191 -5.25 -28.40 -4.39
CA ARG A 191 -4.80 -29.10 -3.18
C ARG A 191 -4.22 -28.15 -2.15
N GLU A 192 -3.46 -27.15 -2.59
CA GLU A 192 -2.91 -26.13 -1.70
C GLU A 192 -4.02 -25.30 -1.06
N ILE A 193 -5.03 -24.87 -1.82
CA ILE A 193 -6.19 -24.15 -1.30
C ILE A 193 -6.97 -25.01 -0.28
N GLN A 194 -7.21 -26.29 -0.59
CA GLN A 194 -7.82 -27.24 0.35
C GLN A 194 -6.98 -27.40 1.62
N ARG A 195 -5.65 -27.48 1.49
CA ARG A 195 -4.73 -27.53 2.63
C ARG A 195 -4.81 -26.25 3.48
N GLN A 196 -4.95 -25.09 2.86
CA GLN A 196 -5.13 -23.82 3.57
C GLN A 196 -6.46 -23.76 4.32
N SER A 197 -7.56 -24.23 3.70
CA SER A 197 -8.86 -24.38 4.37
C SER A 197 -8.75 -25.26 5.62
N ARG A 198 -8.12 -26.43 5.48
CA ARG A 198 -7.88 -27.35 6.61
C ARG A 198 -7.02 -26.70 7.69
N LYS A 199 -5.99 -25.95 7.32
CA LYS A 199 -5.13 -25.22 8.28
C LYS A 199 -5.92 -24.15 9.03
N LYS A 200 -6.72 -23.34 8.33
CA LYS A 200 -7.50 -22.25 8.91
C LYS A 200 -8.54 -22.74 9.91
N THR A 201 -9.12 -23.92 9.67
CA THR A 201 -10.10 -24.55 10.55
C THR A 201 -9.48 -25.50 11.59
N ASN A 202 -8.16 -25.46 11.79
CA ASN A 202 -7.43 -26.36 12.71
C ASN A 202 -7.74 -27.85 12.48
N GLY A 203 -7.86 -28.24 11.21
CA GLY A 203 -8.09 -29.62 10.78
C GLY A 203 -9.54 -30.03 10.61
N ARG A 204 -10.51 -29.18 10.96
CA ARG A 204 -11.93 -29.55 11.08
C ARG A 204 -12.65 -29.67 9.73
N LYS A 205 -12.31 -28.83 8.76
CA LYS A 205 -12.99 -28.78 7.46
C LYS A 205 -11.98 -28.66 6.33
N THR A 206 -12.20 -29.43 5.26
CA THR A 206 -11.50 -29.29 3.98
C THR A 206 -12.58 -29.06 2.94
N ILE A 207 -12.50 -27.96 2.20
CA ILE A 207 -13.49 -27.60 1.18
C ILE A 207 -13.44 -28.56 -0.01
N SER A 208 -14.54 -28.65 -0.76
CA SER A 208 -14.60 -29.49 -1.96
C SER A 208 -13.67 -28.98 -3.06
N SER A 209 -13.42 -29.80 -4.08
CA SER A 209 -12.63 -29.37 -5.24
C SER A 209 -13.36 -28.27 -6.03
N GLU A 210 -14.70 -28.29 -6.13
CA GLU A 210 -15.44 -27.20 -6.77
C GLU A 210 -15.29 -25.89 -5.99
N ALA A 211 -15.40 -25.93 -4.66
CA ALA A 211 -15.19 -24.76 -3.82
C ALA A 211 -13.74 -24.24 -3.90
N ALA A 212 -12.76 -25.14 -3.94
CA ALA A 212 -11.36 -24.75 -4.14
C ALA A 212 -11.12 -24.11 -5.51
N TYR A 213 -11.82 -24.59 -6.54
CA TYR A 213 -11.77 -24.00 -7.88
C TYR A 213 -12.35 -22.58 -7.89
N ALA A 214 -13.53 -22.38 -7.28
CA ALA A 214 -14.13 -21.06 -7.15
C ALA A 214 -13.24 -20.07 -6.37
N VAL A 215 -12.54 -20.54 -5.33
CA VAL A 215 -11.53 -19.72 -4.63
C VAL A 215 -10.34 -19.41 -5.53
N ALA A 216 -9.89 -20.37 -6.33
CA ALA A 216 -8.77 -20.19 -7.24
C ALA A 216 -9.12 -19.25 -8.40
N THR A 217 -10.36 -19.19 -8.88
CA THR A 217 -10.80 -18.25 -9.92
C THR A 217 -11.19 -16.89 -9.38
N GLY A 218 -11.22 -16.70 -8.05
CA GLY A 218 -11.59 -15.45 -7.40
C GLY A 218 -13.10 -15.23 -7.30
N GLU A 219 -13.91 -16.27 -7.54
CA GLU A 219 -15.37 -16.22 -7.39
C GLU A 219 -15.81 -16.27 -5.92
N LEU A 220 -15.00 -16.89 -5.06
CA LEU A 220 -15.24 -16.97 -3.62
C LEU A 220 -13.96 -16.65 -2.84
N SER A 221 -14.11 -16.05 -1.67
CA SER A 221 -13.05 -16.05 -0.67
C SER A 221 -12.88 -17.43 -0.03
N LEU A 222 -11.70 -17.68 0.53
CA LEU A 222 -11.46 -18.92 1.29
C LEU A 222 -12.42 -19.04 2.49
N ASP A 223 -12.82 -17.91 3.09
CA ASP A 223 -13.72 -17.91 4.24
C ASP A 223 -15.15 -18.27 3.84
N GLU A 224 -15.67 -17.68 2.76
CA GLU A 224 -16.98 -18.05 2.21
C GLU A 224 -17.01 -19.53 1.83
N ALA A 225 -15.95 -20.03 1.19
CA ALA A 225 -15.85 -21.44 0.84
C ALA A 225 -15.84 -22.37 2.06
N ILE A 226 -15.27 -21.94 3.20
CA ILE A 226 -15.29 -22.70 4.46
C ILE A 226 -16.68 -22.73 5.09
N GLU A 227 -17.55 -21.76 4.81
CA GLU A 227 -18.89 -21.69 5.39
C GLU A 227 -19.93 -22.55 4.65
N ILE A 228 -19.71 -22.83 3.35
CA ILE A 228 -20.50 -23.77 2.52
C ILE A 228 -20.35 -25.21 3.01
#